data_AF-A0AAD0J645-F1
#
_entry.id   AF-A0AAD0J645-F1
#
_cell.length_a   1.000
_cell.length_b   1.000
_cell.length_c   1.000
_cell.angle_alpha   90.00
_cell.angle_beta   90.00
_cell.angle_gamma   90.00
#
_symmetry.space_group_name_H-M   'P 1'
#
loop_
_entity.id
_entity.type
_entity.pdbx_description
1 polymer ?
#
loop_
_entity_poly.entity_id
_entity_poly.type
_entity_poly.pdbx_seq_one_letter_code
_entity_poly.pdbx_strand_id
1 'polypeptide(L)'
;MKAPVNEMLVTDIAGRVAVVVTELTAAADVLMQLGFVQHSDRWERAIADDHDRQTLVAALIDLDALFSAGGDWSPQALIEYYQEIGVVRSGYRSVAWRGPSQYVVERHD
;
A
#
# COMPACT_ATOMS: atom_id res chain seq x y z
N MET A 1 -2.77 -12.95 9.46
CA MET A 1 -1.30 -12.82 9.42
C MET A 1 -0.92 -11.62 10.28
N LYS A 2 0.21 -11.63 10.98
CA LYS A 2 0.62 -10.47 11.79
C LYS A 2 1.08 -9.31 10.88
N ALA A 3 0.50 -8.13 11.05
CA ALA A 3 0.94 -6.92 10.35
C ALA A 3 2.32 -6.46 10.87
N PRO A 4 3.20 -5.91 10.02
CA PRO A 4 4.41 -5.23 10.45
C PRO A 4 4.10 -4.10 11.43
N VAL A 5 4.91 -3.97 12.49
CA VAL A 5 4.70 -2.97 13.55
C VAL A 5 5.37 -1.67 13.15
N ASN A 6 4.75 -0.52 13.46
CA ASN A 6 5.23 0.82 13.10
C ASN A 6 5.39 1.04 11.58
N GLU A 7 4.55 0.39 10.79
CA GLU A 7 4.57 0.49 9.33
C GLU A 7 3.17 0.89 8.83
N MET A 8 3.12 1.48 7.64
CA MET A 8 1.90 1.65 6.88
C MET A 8 1.79 0.50 5.87
N LEU A 9 0.82 -0.40 6.04
CA LEU A 9 0.67 -1.56 5.18
C LEU A 9 -0.48 -1.38 4.20
N VAL A 10 -0.18 -1.34 2.90
CA VAL A 10 -1.17 -1.39 1.82
C VAL A 10 -1.52 -2.84 1.55
N THR A 11 -2.76 -3.23 1.84
CA THR A 11 -3.26 -4.61 1.66
C THR A 11 -4.12 -4.80 0.42
N ASP A 12 -4.72 -3.72 -0.10
CA ASP A 12 -5.42 -3.69 -1.38
C ASP A 12 -5.28 -2.30 -2.00
N ILE A 13 -5.15 -2.25 -3.32
CA ILE A 13 -5.10 -1.03 -4.14
C ILE A 13 -5.36 -1.35 -5.62
N ALA A 14 -5.24 -2.62 -6.03
CA ALA A 14 -5.55 -3.08 -7.37
C ALA A 14 -7.07 -3.15 -7.63
N GLY A 15 -7.88 -3.26 -6.56
CA GLY A 15 -9.33 -3.27 -6.65
C GLY A 15 -9.97 -1.89 -6.88
N ARG A 16 -11.23 -1.77 -6.44
CA ARG A 16 -12.00 -0.50 -6.46
C ARG A 16 -11.82 0.32 -5.18
N VAL A 17 -11.13 -0.23 -4.19
CA VAL A 17 -10.89 0.37 -2.88
C VAL A 17 -9.42 0.15 -2.55
N ALA A 18 -8.76 1.21 -2.07
CA ALA A 18 -7.47 1.10 -1.43
C ALA A 18 -7.67 0.85 0.07
N VAL A 19 -6.92 -0.11 0.62
CA VAL A 19 -6.98 -0.50 2.03
C VAL A 19 -5.59 -0.38 2.64
N VAL A 20 -5.49 0.41 3.70
CA VAL A 20 -4.28 0.62 4.49
C VAL A 20 -4.50 0.18 5.93
N VAL A 21 -3.59 -0.61 6.48
CA VAL A 21 -3.56 -1.01 7.89
C VAL A 21 -2.35 -0.36 8.53
N THR A 22 -2.56 0.40 9.60
CA THR A 22 -1.46 1.00 10.36
C THR A 22 -1.89 1.34 11.78
N GLU A 23 -0.97 1.14 12.72
CA GLU A 23 -1.10 1.56 14.12
C GLU A 23 -0.46 2.95 14.35
N LEU A 24 0.12 3.56 13.31
CA LEU A 24 0.76 4.86 13.38
C LEU A 24 -0.29 5.96 13.48
N THR A 25 -0.57 6.43 14.70
CA THR A 25 -1.51 7.53 14.94
C THR A 25 -1.10 8.81 14.20
N ALA A 26 0.21 9.04 14.02
CA ALA A 26 0.74 10.17 13.25
C ALA A 26 0.39 10.13 11.75
N ALA A 27 -0.01 8.97 11.21
CA ALA A 27 -0.45 8.85 9.82
C ALA A 27 -1.92 9.23 9.60
N ALA A 28 -2.71 9.44 10.67
CA ALA A 28 -4.14 9.68 10.56
C ALA A 28 -4.46 10.93 9.70
N ASP A 29 -3.82 12.07 10.00
CA ASP A 29 -4.08 13.33 9.30
C ASP A 29 -3.76 13.23 7.81
N VAL A 30 -2.63 12.59 7.45
CA VAL A 30 -2.23 12.45 6.04
C VAL A 30 -3.12 11.46 5.30
N LEU A 31 -3.57 10.38 5.94
CA LEU A 31 -4.51 9.43 5.35
C LEU A 31 -5.87 10.09 5.09
N MET A 32 -6.37 10.91 6.03
CA MET A 32 -7.59 11.70 5.83
C MET A 32 -7.45 12.70 4.68
N GLN A 33 -6.29 13.37 4.55
CA GLN A 33 -6.00 14.27 3.44
C GLN A 33 -5.95 13.56 2.09
N LEU A 34 -5.46 12.32 2.06
CA LEU A 34 -5.49 11.45 0.88
C LEU A 34 -6.90 10.91 0.59
N GLY A 35 -7.90 11.17 1.43
CA GLY A 35 -9.28 10.76 1.23
C GLY A 35 -9.64 9.40 1.81
N PHE A 36 -8.79 8.83 2.67
CA PHE A 36 -9.15 7.63 3.43
C PHE A 36 -10.10 7.96 4.57
N VAL A 37 -10.97 7.00 4.86
CA VAL A 37 -11.86 6.98 6.01
C VAL A 37 -11.46 5.81 6.90
N GLN A 38 -11.35 6.07 8.21
CA GLN A 38 -11.02 5.04 9.17
C GLN A 38 -12.23 4.14 9.46
N HIS A 39 -12.04 2.83 9.32
CA HIS A 39 -12.99 1.77 9.63
C HIS A 39 -12.34 0.76 10.58
N SER A 40 -12.63 0.86 11.88
CA SER A 40 -12.06 -0.01 12.90
C SER A 40 -10.51 -0.03 12.87
N ASP A 41 -9.92 -1.11 12.38
CA ASP A 41 -8.47 -1.39 12.34
C ASP A 41 -7.82 -1.07 10.98
N ARG A 42 -8.57 -0.47 10.05
CA ARG A 42 -8.08 -0.15 8.70
C ARG A 42 -8.60 1.18 8.19
N TRP A 43 -7.95 1.66 7.15
CA TRP A 43 -8.29 2.87 6.42
C TRP A 43 -8.70 2.48 5.02
N GLU A 44 -9.85 2.96 4.55
CA GLU A 44 -10.36 2.66 3.22
C GLU A 44 -10.62 3.92 2.42
N ARG A 45 -10.33 3.86 1.11
CA ARG A 45 -10.65 4.91 0.16
C ARG A 45 -11.12 4.28 -1.15
N ALA A 46 -12.22 4.78 -1.72
CA ALA A 46 -12.65 4.37 -3.06
C ALA A 46 -11.68 4.91 -4.14
N ILE A 47 -11.39 4.08 -5.12
CA ILE A 47 -10.59 4.43 -6.31
C ILE A 47 -11.55 4.76 -7.44
N ALA A 48 -11.46 5.99 -7.96
CA ALA A 48 -12.36 6.47 -9.01
C ALA A 48 -12.03 5.84 -10.39
N ASP A 49 -10.75 5.88 -10.75
CA ASP A 49 -10.22 5.38 -12.02
C ASP A 49 -8.73 5.04 -11.90
N ASP A 50 -8.10 4.66 -13.01
CA ASP A 50 -6.68 4.27 -13.00
C ASP A 50 -5.76 5.47 -12.73
N HIS A 51 -6.12 6.69 -13.14
CA HIS A 51 -5.29 7.87 -12.88
C HIS A 51 -5.28 8.23 -11.39
N ASP A 52 -6.44 8.14 -10.73
CA ASP A 52 -6.56 8.25 -9.28
C ASP A 52 -5.70 7.20 -8.57
N ARG A 53 -5.75 5.95 -9.05
CA ARG A 53 -4.93 4.87 -8.49
C ARG A 53 -3.43 5.15 -8.60
N GLN A 54 -2.96 5.58 -9.77
CA GLN A 54 -1.56 5.91 -10.00
C GLN A 54 -1.09 7.04 -9.08
N THR A 55 -1.91 8.08 -8.92
CA THR A 55 -1.64 9.20 -8.02
C THR A 55 -1.56 8.73 -6.56
N LEU A 56 -2.48 7.86 -6.16
CA LEU A 56 -2.51 7.29 -4.82
C LEU A 56 -1.28 6.40 -4.55
N VAL A 57 -0.88 5.58 -5.52
CA VAL A 57 0.33 4.76 -5.42
C VAL A 57 1.56 5.63 -5.18
N ALA A 58 1.73 6.71 -5.96
CA ALA A 58 2.86 7.62 -5.79
C ALA A 58 2.87 8.25 -4.39
N ALA A 59 1.71 8.73 -3.90
CA ALA A 59 1.61 9.30 -2.57
C ALA A 59 1.93 8.29 -1.45
N LEU A 60 1.49 7.04 -1.60
CA LEU A 60 1.79 5.98 -0.61
C LEU A 60 3.27 5.56 -0.64
N ILE A 61 3.93 5.60 -1.80
CA ILE A 61 5.38 5.42 -1.91
C ILE A 61 6.11 6.55 -1.18
N ASP A 62 5.69 7.80 -1.38
CA ASP A 62 6.29 8.97 -0.71
C ASP A 62 6.12 8.93 0.82
N LEU A 63 5.09 8.21 1.31
CA LEU A 63 4.86 7.94 2.73
C LEU A 63 5.63 6.72 3.28
N ASP A 64 6.54 6.14 2.48
CA ASP A 64 7.31 4.93 2.80
C ASP A 64 6.43 3.72 3.17
N ALA A 65 5.26 3.60 2.53
CA ALA A 65 4.35 2.48 2.80
C ALA A 65 4.91 1.13 2.32
N LEU A 66 4.56 0.07 3.04
CA LEU A 66 4.79 -1.32 2.67
C LEU A 66 3.65 -1.82 1.79
N PHE A 67 3.98 -2.30 0.61
CA PHE A 67 3.00 -2.91 -0.30
C PHE A 67 2.99 -4.43 -0.12
N SER A 68 1.83 -5.01 0.19
CA SER A 68 1.75 -6.47 0.36
C SER A 68 2.06 -7.20 -0.94
N ALA A 69 2.96 -8.16 -0.86
CA ALA A 69 3.27 -9.13 -1.90
C ALA A 69 2.35 -10.34 -1.82
N GLY A 70 2.17 -11.06 -2.92
CA GLY A 70 1.47 -12.35 -2.91
C GLY A 70 0.64 -12.57 -4.16
N GLY A 71 -0.62 -12.95 -3.96
CA GLY A 71 -1.53 -13.42 -5.01
C GLY A 71 -1.69 -12.50 -6.23
N ASP A 72 -2.46 -12.97 -7.20
CA ASP A 72 -2.67 -12.26 -8.46
C ASP A 72 -3.14 -10.81 -8.21
N TRP A 73 -2.44 -9.87 -8.85
CA TRP A 73 -2.67 -8.42 -8.68
C TRP A 73 -2.55 -7.91 -7.23
N SER A 74 -1.60 -8.44 -6.47
CA SER A 74 -1.20 -7.84 -5.19
C SER A 74 -0.73 -6.38 -5.35
N PRO A 75 -0.78 -5.56 -4.27
CA PRO A 75 -0.22 -4.21 -4.28
C PRO A 75 1.22 -4.13 -4.82
N GLN A 76 2.08 -5.11 -4.51
CA GLN A 76 3.42 -5.20 -5.12
C GLN A 76 3.33 -5.38 -6.65
N ALA A 77 2.56 -6.37 -7.12
CA ALA A 77 2.45 -6.67 -8.55
C ALA A 77 1.88 -5.48 -9.36
N LEU A 78 0.99 -4.69 -8.76
CA LEU A 78 0.48 -3.47 -9.39
C LEU A 78 1.59 -2.42 -9.56
N ILE A 79 2.44 -2.22 -8.55
CA ILE A 79 3.55 -1.27 -8.66
C ILE A 79 4.55 -1.73 -9.71
N GLU A 80 4.89 -3.02 -9.73
CA GLU A 80 5.78 -3.60 -10.75
C GLU A 80 5.23 -3.35 -12.15
N TYR A 81 3.92 -3.53 -12.37
CA TYR A 81 3.26 -3.19 -13.61
C TYR A 81 3.38 -1.70 -13.94
N TYR A 82 3.12 -0.81 -12.98
CA TYR A 82 3.25 0.64 -13.18
C TYR A 82 4.69 1.10 -13.43
N GLN A 83 5.68 0.41 -12.87
CA GLN A 83 7.09 0.62 -13.20
C GLN A 83 7.41 0.15 -14.63
N GLU A 84 6.91 -1.02 -15.03
CA GLU A 84 7.10 -1.57 -16.39
C GLU A 84 6.58 -0.62 -17.47
N ILE A 85 5.40 -0.02 -17.25
CA ILE A 85 4.81 0.94 -18.20
C ILE A 85 5.29 2.39 -18.00
N GLY A 86 6.21 2.62 -17.05
CA GLY A 86 6.88 3.91 -16.83
C GLY A 86 6.06 4.99 -16.11
N VAL A 87 4.96 4.61 -15.47
CA VAL A 87 4.08 5.49 -14.67
C VAL A 87 4.69 5.79 -13.30
N VAL A 88 5.23 4.78 -12.63
CA VAL A 88 5.97 4.92 -11.37
C VAL A 88 7.46 4.74 -11.66
N ARG A 89 8.31 5.58 -11.08
CA ARG A 89 9.78 5.51 -11.23
C ARG A 89 10.53 5.53 -9.90
N SER A 90 9.80 5.70 -8.80
CA SER A 90 10.38 5.68 -7.46
C SER A 90 10.57 4.24 -7.00
N GLY A 91 11.62 4.03 -6.21
CA GLY A 91 11.76 2.81 -5.43
C GLY A 91 10.63 2.68 -4.41
N TYR A 92 10.32 1.45 -4.00
CA TYR A 92 9.26 1.14 -3.04
C TYR A 92 9.66 -0.01 -2.12
N ARG A 93 8.88 -0.22 -1.07
CA ARG A 93 9.06 -1.32 -0.13
C ARG A 93 7.90 -2.30 -0.25
N SER A 94 8.18 -3.60 -0.22
CA SER A 94 7.14 -4.63 -0.17
C SER A 94 7.28 -5.54 1.03
N VAL A 95 6.21 -6.27 1.36
CA VAL A 95 6.22 -7.27 2.42
C VAL A 95 5.57 -8.57 1.97
N ALA A 96 6.28 -9.68 2.16
CA ALA A 96 5.79 -11.03 1.88
C ALA A 96 5.74 -11.86 3.17
N TRP A 97 4.62 -12.55 3.42
CA TRP A 97 4.51 -13.45 4.56
C TRP A 97 5.06 -14.84 4.22
N ARG A 98 5.94 -15.35 5.09
CA ARG A 98 6.47 -16.73 5.02
C ARG A 98 5.75 -17.67 5.99
N GLY A 99 4.93 -17.12 6.88
CA GLY A 99 4.07 -17.84 7.81
C GLY A 99 3.21 -16.89 8.64
N PRO A 100 2.39 -17.40 9.58
CA PRO A 100 1.45 -16.58 10.35
C PRO A 100 2.09 -15.42 11.14
N SER A 101 3.34 -15.60 11.58
CA SER A 101 4.12 -14.65 12.40
C SER A 101 5.45 -14.23 11.77
N GLN A 102 5.74 -14.66 10.54
CA GLN A 102 7.00 -14.41 9.84
C GLN A 102 6.72 -13.72 8.51
N TYR A 103 7.40 -12.59 8.30
CA TYR A 103 7.36 -11.85 7.05
C TYR A 103 8.77 -11.38 6.68
N VAL A 104 8.96 -11.05 5.41
CA VAL A 104 10.18 -10.45 4.86
C VAL A 104 9.80 -9.14 4.22
N VAL A 105 10.53 -8.08 4.55
CA VAL A 105 10.41 -6.77 3.89
C VAL A 105 11.54 -6.65 2.87
N GLU A 106 11.19 -6.24 1.66
CA GLU A 106 12.12 -6.05 0.54
C GLU A 106 12.09 -4.58 0.10
N ARG A 107 13.23 -4.08 -0.37
CA ARG A 107 13.37 -2.76 -1.00
C ARG A 107 13.62 -2.99 -2.49
N HIS A 108 12.91 -2.23 -3.33
CA HIS A 108 13.02 -2.25 -4.78
C HIS A 108 13.42 -0.84 -5.22
N ASP A 109 14.56 -0.70 -5.89
CA ASP A 109 15.15 0.58 -6.33
C ASP A 109 14.91 0.87 -7.82
#